data_AF-A0A1F6K5R0-F1
#
_entry.id   AF-A0A1F6K5R0-F1
#
_cell.length_a   1.000
_cell.length_b   1.000
_cell.length_c   1.000
_cell.angle_alpha   90.00
_cell.angle_beta   90.00
_cell.angle_gamma   90.00
#
_symmetry.space_group_name_H-M   'P 1'
#
loop_
_entity.id
_entity.type
_entity.pdbx_description
1 polymer ?
#
loop_
_entity_poly.entity_id
_entity_poly.type
_entity_poly.pdbx_seq_one_letter_code
_entity_poly.pdbx_strand_id
1 'polypeptide(L)'
;MADGATNCPEISLASQGESLRNKEHLQKAPLDTVVVCGMGPVKLQDVQGSERLYPLQPYNRPNAIAAKLLASNNITDLVITSGTKTARHDKKDLTDVEQRELATSEGKLLADTYNRARGKGVTSEGRERADQIIEIDSSAKTTFDNIIQALNLLDQRAGGYWSGNLAVLSADFHGPRIKEILTAFGIKNSRVLSAEKVLIHYGYRGDRLYPAGDFGYGKSYEEFEEDVYRGQPAGLENLQDNPSYVTFELAKIQSNRRLQEIATNLKAYYAKKNIPLPQAYEEIPLEYNDQFDYEFLRSHLLQIQFSKHGYNGEEYKGEDGVKHYRELAAMVGKETEAFLQPAPSL
;
A
#
# COMPACT_ATOMS: atom_id res chain seq x y z
N MET A 1 -64.69 -14.13 -49.05
CA MET A 1 -64.07 -12.79 -49.08
C MET A 1 -64.66 -12.00 -47.94
N ALA A 2 -63.80 -11.30 -47.18
CA ALA A 2 -64.06 -10.54 -45.94
C ALA A 2 -64.51 -11.43 -44.75
N ASP A 3 -64.23 -11.15 -43.47
CA ASP A 3 -63.29 -10.28 -42.74
C ASP A 3 -63.46 -10.67 -41.26
N GLY A 4 -62.51 -10.32 -40.40
CA GLY A 4 -62.79 -10.18 -38.96
C GLY A 4 -61.87 -10.91 -38.00
N ALA A 5 -60.60 -10.50 -37.94
CA ALA A 5 -59.75 -10.76 -36.77
C ALA A 5 -59.92 -9.61 -35.76
N THR A 6 -60.27 -9.97 -34.54
CA THR A 6 -60.50 -9.08 -33.39
C THR A 6 -59.20 -8.49 -32.84
N ASN A 7 -59.25 -7.17 -32.61
CA ASN A 7 -58.25 -6.32 -31.95
C ASN A 7 -57.95 -6.71 -30.50
N CYS A 8 -56.66 -6.76 -30.15
CA CYS A 8 -56.15 -6.36 -28.83
C CYS A 8 -55.04 -5.32 -29.07
N PRO A 9 -55.11 -4.12 -28.46
CA PRO A 9 -54.06 -3.11 -28.62
C PRO A 9 -52.89 -3.40 -27.69
N GLU A 10 -51.69 -3.58 -28.26
CA GLU A 10 -50.43 -3.51 -27.52
C GLU A 10 -50.19 -2.07 -27.06
N ILE A 11 -50.12 -1.89 -25.74
CA ILE A 11 -49.71 -0.65 -25.12
C ILE A 11 -48.19 -0.51 -25.32
N SER A 12 -47.80 0.41 -26.20
CA SER A 12 -46.44 0.89 -26.38
C SER A 12 -45.89 1.53 -25.09
N LEU A 13 -45.13 0.75 -24.32
CA LEU A 13 -44.26 1.24 -23.24
C LEU A 13 -42.81 1.31 -23.74
N ALA A 14 -42.57 2.20 -24.69
CA ALA A 14 -41.22 2.53 -25.16
C ALA A 14 -41.09 4.04 -25.39
N SER A 15 -41.19 4.83 -24.32
CA SER A 15 -40.70 6.22 -24.31
C SER A 15 -40.75 6.79 -22.89
N GLN A 16 -39.83 6.39 -22.01
CA GLN A 16 -39.41 7.15 -20.81
C GLN A 16 -38.34 6.34 -20.02
N GLY A 17 -37.17 6.19 -20.64
CA GLY A 17 -36.01 5.57 -19.99
C GLY A 17 -34.66 5.93 -20.64
N GLU A 18 -34.69 6.55 -21.82
CA GLU A 18 -33.50 7.06 -22.51
C GLU A 18 -33.32 8.55 -22.26
N SER A 19 -32.94 8.92 -21.05
CA SER A 19 -32.27 10.19 -20.77
C SER A 19 -31.62 10.08 -19.40
N LEU A 20 -30.32 10.37 -19.31
CA LEU A 20 -29.39 10.21 -18.16
C LEU A 20 -28.42 9.01 -18.20
N ARG A 21 -28.15 8.42 -19.37
CA ARG A 21 -26.77 7.93 -19.63
C ARG A 21 -25.97 9.09 -20.22
N ASN A 22 -25.62 10.05 -19.37
CA ASN A 22 -24.52 10.95 -19.67
C ASN A 22 -23.28 10.09 -19.88
N LYS A 23 -22.94 9.86 -21.16
CA LYS A 23 -21.60 9.51 -21.60
C LYS A 23 -20.72 10.75 -21.39
N GLU A 24 -20.48 11.12 -20.14
CA GLU A 24 -19.21 11.77 -19.85
C GLU A 24 -18.15 10.72 -20.15
N HIS A 25 -17.16 11.08 -20.94
CA HIS A 25 -15.92 10.33 -21.00
C HIS A 25 -15.41 10.21 -19.56
N LEU A 26 -15.75 9.13 -18.86
CA LEU A 26 -15.12 8.78 -17.59
C LEU A 26 -13.65 8.57 -17.93
N GLN A 27 -12.86 9.63 -17.73
CA GLN A 27 -11.43 9.58 -17.89
C GLN A 27 -10.94 8.43 -17.02
N LYS A 28 -10.27 7.45 -17.65
CA LYS A 28 -9.71 6.31 -16.93
C LYS A 28 -8.85 6.85 -15.79
N ALA A 29 -8.98 6.26 -14.60
CA ALA A 29 -8.13 6.65 -13.49
C ALA A 29 -6.65 6.52 -13.92
N PRO A 30 -5.78 7.47 -13.54
CA PRO A 30 -4.36 7.43 -13.87
C PRO A 30 -3.62 6.27 -13.17
N LEU A 31 -4.18 5.76 -12.07
CA LEU A 31 -3.67 4.59 -11.36
C LEU A 31 -4.67 3.45 -11.47
N ASP A 32 -4.19 2.25 -11.78
CA ASP A 32 -5.03 1.05 -11.75
C ASP A 32 -5.20 0.58 -10.30
N THR A 33 -4.16 0.73 -9.46
CA THR A 33 -4.19 0.31 -8.04
C THR A 33 -3.38 1.23 -7.13
N VAL A 34 -3.92 1.51 -5.94
CA VAL A 34 -3.20 2.08 -4.79
C VAL A 34 -3.11 1.05 -3.66
N VAL A 35 -1.89 0.74 -3.20
CA VAL A 35 -1.64 -0.10 -2.03
C VAL A 35 -1.33 0.80 -0.83
N VAL A 36 -2.08 0.65 0.25
CA VAL A 36 -1.91 1.40 1.50
C VAL A 36 -1.25 0.48 2.51
N CYS A 37 0.01 0.75 2.84
CA CYS A 37 0.77 -0.07 3.78
C CYS A 37 0.43 0.27 5.24
N GLY A 38 0.19 -0.75 6.06
CA GLY A 38 0.23 -0.66 7.52
C GLY A 38 1.61 -0.25 8.02
N MET A 39 1.65 0.48 9.14
CA MET A 39 2.87 1.06 9.73
C MET A 39 3.18 0.59 11.15
N GLY A 40 2.50 -0.46 11.61
CA GLY A 40 2.71 -1.24 12.82
C GLY A 40 2.38 -0.54 14.14
N PRO A 41 2.37 -1.30 15.24
CA PRO A 41 1.36 -2.33 15.51
C PRO A 41 -0.06 -1.73 15.59
N VAL A 42 -1.09 -2.58 15.49
CA VAL A 42 -2.47 -2.14 15.75
C VAL A 42 -2.57 -1.70 17.21
N LYS A 43 -2.84 -0.40 17.39
CA LYS A 43 -3.14 0.23 18.67
C LYS A 43 -4.41 1.06 18.57
N LEU A 44 -5.31 0.84 19.51
CA LEU A 44 -6.67 1.35 19.46
C LEU A 44 -6.93 2.31 20.62
N GLN A 45 -7.58 3.43 20.31
CA GLN A 45 -8.14 4.30 21.33
C GLN A 45 -9.33 3.58 21.96
N ASP A 46 -9.33 3.46 23.29
CA ASP A 46 -10.48 2.94 24.00
C ASP A 46 -11.64 3.94 23.88
N VAL A 47 -12.71 3.51 23.23
CA VAL A 47 -13.96 4.27 23.11
C VAL A 47 -15.07 3.35 23.57
N GLN A 48 -15.51 3.55 24.81
CA GLN A 48 -16.50 2.72 25.47
C GLN A 48 -17.76 2.56 24.59
N GLY A 49 -18.17 1.30 24.37
CA GLY A 49 -19.38 0.96 23.61
C GLY A 49 -19.27 1.10 22.08
N SER A 50 -18.09 1.40 21.52
CA SER A 50 -17.91 1.57 20.07
C SER A 50 -17.30 0.34 19.40
N GLU A 51 -18.03 -0.28 18.48
CA GLU A 51 -17.49 -1.29 17.54
C GLU A 51 -16.55 -0.69 16.48
N ARG A 52 -16.25 0.60 16.50
CA ARG A 52 -15.31 1.25 15.55
C ARG A 52 -13.87 1.12 15.99
N LEU A 53 -12.95 1.05 15.03
CA LEU A 53 -11.52 0.93 15.27
C LEU A 53 -10.87 2.32 15.18
N TYR A 54 -10.46 2.91 16.30
CA TYR A 54 -9.81 4.23 16.29
C TYR A 54 -8.29 4.06 16.40
N PRO A 55 -7.52 4.21 15.30
CA PRO A 55 -6.08 4.06 15.36
C PRO A 55 -5.46 5.14 16.27
N LEU A 56 -4.59 4.71 17.19
CA LEU A 56 -3.69 5.61 17.93
C LEU A 56 -2.43 5.95 17.14
N GLN A 57 -2.02 5.05 16.24
CA GLN A 57 -0.82 5.24 15.41
C GLN A 57 -0.98 6.49 14.52
N PRO A 58 -0.04 7.46 14.56
CA PRO A 58 -0.21 8.77 13.93
C PRO A 58 -0.34 8.77 12.40
N TYR A 59 0.16 7.76 11.69
CA TYR A 59 0.15 7.67 10.22
C TYR A 59 -1.00 6.84 9.65
N ASN A 60 -1.49 5.82 10.36
CA ASN A 60 -2.55 4.95 9.83
C ASN A 60 -3.81 5.73 9.45
N ARG A 61 -4.18 6.74 10.24
CA ARG A 61 -5.33 7.60 9.94
C ARG A 61 -5.09 8.51 8.73
N PRO A 62 -4.02 9.31 8.65
CA PRO A 62 -3.65 10.04 7.44
C PRO A 62 -3.60 9.17 6.18
N ASN A 63 -2.93 8.01 6.23
CA ASN A 63 -2.82 7.08 5.10
C ASN A 63 -4.20 6.63 4.60
N ALA A 64 -5.09 6.22 5.50
CA ALA A 64 -6.43 5.79 5.14
C ALA A 64 -7.30 6.93 4.55
N ILE A 65 -7.19 8.15 5.09
CA ILE A 65 -7.91 9.31 4.56
C ILE A 65 -7.36 9.71 3.19
N ALA A 66 -6.03 9.73 3.02
CA ALA A 66 -5.40 10.01 1.74
C ALA A 66 -5.83 9.00 0.66
N ALA A 67 -5.88 7.71 0.99
CA ALA A 67 -6.40 6.69 0.10
C ALA A 67 -7.86 6.96 -0.29
N LYS A 68 -8.69 7.36 0.68
CA LYS A 68 -10.10 7.72 0.40
C LYS A 68 -10.20 8.90 -0.54
N LEU A 69 -9.32 9.90 -0.42
CA LEU A 69 -9.29 11.05 -1.32
C LEU A 69 -8.92 10.63 -2.75
N LEU A 70 -7.89 9.81 -2.94
CA LEU A 70 -7.51 9.29 -4.25
C LEU A 70 -8.67 8.54 -4.92
N ALA A 71 -9.29 7.61 -4.20
CA ALA A 71 -10.45 6.86 -4.69
C ALA A 71 -11.68 7.75 -4.95
N SER A 72 -11.96 8.69 -4.05
CA SER A 72 -13.14 9.56 -4.16
C SER A 72 -13.02 10.59 -5.28
N ASN A 73 -11.82 10.85 -5.78
CA ASN A 73 -11.56 11.79 -6.87
C ASN A 73 -11.14 11.10 -8.18
N ASN A 74 -11.47 9.82 -8.35
CA ASN A 74 -11.21 9.06 -9.59
C ASN A 74 -9.71 8.94 -9.95
N ILE A 75 -8.82 8.97 -8.96
CA ILE A 75 -7.38 8.86 -9.18
C ILE A 75 -6.93 7.40 -9.26
N THR A 76 -7.68 6.48 -8.65
CA THR A 76 -7.40 5.03 -8.66
C THR A 76 -8.66 4.20 -8.90
N ASP A 77 -8.51 3.07 -9.60
CA ASP A 77 -9.58 2.09 -9.85
C ASP A 77 -9.71 1.04 -8.73
N LEU A 78 -8.65 0.83 -7.94
CA LEU A 78 -8.63 -0.09 -6.80
C LEU A 78 -7.80 0.47 -5.63
N VAL A 79 -8.23 0.21 -4.39
CA VAL A 79 -7.46 0.46 -3.17
C VAL A 79 -7.28 -0.86 -2.43
N ILE A 80 -6.03 -1.23 -2.12
CA ILE A 80 -5.71 -2.38 -1.29
C ILE A 80 -5.13 -1.88 0.03
N THR A 81 -5.84 -2.06 1.13
CA THR A 81 -5.28 -1.83 2.48
C THR A 81 -4.59 -3.10 2.96
N SER A 82 -3.30 -3.03 3.27
CA SER A 82 -2.46 -4.21 3.54
C SER A 82 -1.73 -4.09 4.87
N GLY A 83 -1.73 -5.18 5.64
CA GLY A 83 -0.93 -5.34 6.86
C GLY A 83 -1.52 -6.35 7.84
N THR A 84 -0.66 -6.96 8.67
CA THR A 84 -0.97 -8.12 9.51
C THR A 84 -1.53 -7.75 10.88
N LYS A 85 -1.75 -8.75 11.75
CA LYS A 85 -2.16 -8.56 13.15
C LYS A 85 -0.95 -8.27 14.04
N THR A 86 -1.16 -7.52 15.13
CA THR A 86 -0.14 -7.36 16.16
C THR A 86 0.29 -8.71 16.72
N ALA A 87 1.60 -8.93 16.86
CA ALA A 87 2.14 -10.15 17.44
C ALA A 87 1.60 -10.35 18.88
N ARG A 88 1.20 -11.57 19.22
CA ARG A 88 0.70 -11.88 20.56
C ARG A 88 1.84 -11.73 21.58
N HIS A 89 1.62 -10.91 22.61
CA HIS A 89 2.45 -10.92 23.81
C HIS A 89 1.91 -11.98 24.78
N ASP A 90 2.80 -12.63 25.54
CA ASP A 90 2.47 -13.69 26.53
C ASP A 90 1.69 -13.18 27.77
N LYS A 91 1.08 -11.99 27.67
CA LYS A 91 0.28 -11.40 28.74
C LYS A 91 -1.00 -12.22 28.89
N LYS A 92 -1.20 -12.78 30.09
CA LYS A 92 -2.36 -13.64 30.41
C LYS A 92 -3.65 -12.85 30.65
N ASP A 93 -3.52 -11.62 31.13
CA ASP A 93 -4.65 -10.74 31.45
C ASP A 93 -4.68 -9.57 30.47
N LEU A 94 -5.48 -9.72 29.42
CA LEU A 94 -5.69 -8.71 28.38
C LEU A 94 -6.99 -7.97 28.62
N THR A 95 -6.96 -6.64 28.54
CA THR A 95 -8.19 -5.82 28.48
C THR A 95 -8.97 -6.10 27.19
N ASP A 96 -10.25 -5.73 27.13
CA ASP A 96 -11.07 -5.89 25.92
C ASP A 96 -10.45 -5.19 24.70
N VAL A 97 -9.83 -4.03 24.91
CA VAL A 97 -9.10 -3.28 23.87
C VAL A 97 -7.86 -4.05 23.42
N GLU A 98 -7.06 -4.57 24.34
CA GLU A 98 -5.87 -5.37 24.00
C GLU A 98 -6.23 -6.67 23.26
N GLN A 99 -7.34 -7.33 23.62
CA GLN A 99 -7.85 -8.49 22.88
C GLN A 99 -8.25 -8.11 21.46
N ARG A 100 -8.92 -6.96 21.30
CA ARG A 100 -9.34 -6.43 20.01
C ARG A 100 -8.15 -6.02 19.14
N GLU A 101 -7.12 -5.41 19.72
CA GLU A 101 -5.85 -5.10 19.05
C GLU A 101 -5.19 -6.36 18.47
N LEU A 102 -5.13 -7.45 19.24
CA LEU A 102 -4.57 -8.73 18.79
C LEU A 102 -5.42 -9.43 17.72
N ALA A 103 -6.74 -9.23 17.74
CA ALA A 103 -7.65 -9.84 16.77
C ALA A 103 -7.66 -9.11 15.41
N THR A 104 -7.34 -7.82 15.41
CA THR A 104 -7.47 -6.91 14.27
C THR A 104 -6.18 -6.85 13.45
N SER A 105 -6.28 -6.94 12.13
CA SER A 105 -5.17 -6.68 11.22
C SER A 105 -5.06 -5.20 10.89
N GLU A 106 -3.85 -4.72 10.58
CA GLU A 106 -3.63 -3.34 10.14
C GLU A 106 -4.41 -3.01 8.87
N GLY A 107 -4.48 -3.95 7.92
CA GLY A 107 -5.33 -3.79 6.73
C GLY A 107 -6.79 -3.53 7.11
N LYS A 108 -7.32 -4.25 8.10
CA LYS A 108 -8.70 -4.04 8.59
C LYS A 108 -8.87 -2.69 9.29
N LEU A 109 -7.89 -2.27 10.09
CA LEU A 109 -7.87 -0.96 10.76
C LEU A 109 -7.87 0.20 9.75
N LEU A 110 -7.03 0.10 8.72
CA LEU A 110 -6.97 1.06 7.63
C LEU A 110 -8.28 1.12 6.87
N ALA A 111 -8.86 -0.04 6.50
CA ALA A 111 -10.14 -0.09 5.80
C ALA A 111 -11.31 0.48 6.62
N ASP A 112 -11.37 0.20 7.92
CA ASP A 112 -12.38 0.79 8.81
C ASP A 112 -12.25 2.32 8.86
N THR A 113 -11.01 2.82 8.94
CA THR A 113 -10.73 4.27 8.95
C THR A 113 -11.07 4.92 7.60
N TYR A 114 -10.71 4.28 6.50
CA TYR A 114 -11.03 4.69 5.13
C TYR A 114 -12.54 4.80 4.92
N ASN A 115 -13.29 3.76 5.29
CA ASN A 115 -14.75 3.72 5.11
C ASN A 115 -15.47 4.80 5.92
N ARG A 116 -14.88 5.23 7.05
CA ARG A 116 -15.41 6.31 7.89
C ARG A 116 -14.89 7.69 7.53
N ALA A 117 -13.86 7.80 6.71
CA ALA A 117 -13.28 9.09 6.35
C ALA A 117 -14.34 9.97 5.66
N ARG A 118 -14.65 11.10 6.31
CA ARG A 118 -15.49 12.18 5.79
C ARG A 118 -14.68 13.46 5.91
N GLY A 119 -14.89 14.38 4.99
CA GLY A 119 -14.22 15.67 5.06
C GLY A 119 -14.06 16.34 3.71
N LYS A 120 -13.13 17.30 3.69
CA LYS A 120 -12.76 18.06 2.50
C LYS A 120 -12.36 17.10 1.37
N GLY A 121 -12.78 17.37 0.15
CA GLY A 121 -12.41 16.58 -1.03
C GLY A 121 -13.11 15.23 -1.20
N VAL A 122 -14.07 14.86 -0.34
CA VAL A 122 -14.87 13.63 -0.49
C VAL A 122 -16.34 14.00 -0.72
N THR A 123 -16.78 13.99 -1.97
CA THR A 123 -18.20 14.19 -2.34
C THR A 123 -19.02 12.93 -2.04
N SER A 124 -20.36 13.04 -2.02
CA SER A 124 -21.24 11.88 -1.84
C SER A 124 -21.04 10.81 -2.91
N GLU A 125 -21.03 11.21 -4.18
CA GLU A 125 -20.78 10.32 -5.33
C GLU A 125 -19.36 9.71 -5.28
N GLY A 126 -18.35 10.54 -4.98
CA GLY A 126 -16.97 10.09 -4.82
C GLY A 126 -16.84 9.06 -3.70
N ARG A 127 -17.58 9.25 -2.60
CA ARG A 127 -17.62 8.30 -1.49
C ARG A 127 -18.20 6.96 -1.90
N GLU A 128 -19.33 6.95 -2.62
CA GLU A 128 -19.99 5.73 -3.09
C GLU A 128 -19.06 4.92 -3.99
N ARG A 129 -18.40 5.57 -4.97
CA ARG A 129 -17.34 4.93 -5.78
C ARG A 129 -16.26 4.34 -4.89
N ALA A 130 -15.72 5.15 -3.98
CA ALA A 130 -14.59 4.77 -3.16
C ALA A 130 -14.92 3.60 -2.21
N ASP A 131 -16.16 3.47 -1.74
CA ASP A 131 -16.61 2.35 -0.91
C ASP A 131 -16.73 1.02 -1.71
N GLN A 132 -16.80 1.07 -3.04
CA GLN A 132 -16.91 -0.12 -3.92
C GLN A 132 -15.57 -0.70 -4.37
N ILE A 133 -14.47 0.06 -4.26
CA ILE A 133 -13.17 -0.30 -4.85
C ILE A 133 -12.09 -0.60 -3.80
N ILE A 134 -12.47 -0.89 -2.56
CA ILE A 134 -11.54 -1.21 -1.47
C ILE A 134 -11.45 -2.70 -1.19
N GLU A 135 -10.23 -3.21 -1.02
CA GLU A 135 -9.93 -4.59 -0.64
C GLU A 135 -8.95 -4.65 0.52
N ILE A 136 -9.03 -5.73 1.30
CA ILE A 136 -8.25 -5.91 2.53
C ILE A 136 -7.32 -7.10 2.36
N ASP A 137 -6.02 -6.85 2.43
CA ASP A 137 -5.00 -7.87 2.69
C ASP A 137 -4.61 -7.82 4.18
N SER A 138 -4.73 -8.96 4.86
CA SER A 138 -4.43 -9.09 6.30
C SER A 138 -3.22 -9.98 6.58
N SER A 139 -2.49 -10.38 5.55
CA SER A 139 -1.40 -11.37 5.67
C SER A 139 -0.02 -10.74 5.78
N ALA A 140 0.15 -9.53 5.22
CA ALA A 140 1.44 -8.91 5.04
C ALA A 140 2.10 -8.43 6.35
N LYS A 141 3.28 -8.95 6.65
CA LYS A 141 4.01 -8.66 7.90
C LYS A 141 4.99 -7.50 7.80
N THR A 142 5.26 -7.02 6.59
CA THR A 142 6.32 -6.05 6.30
C THR A 142 5.95 -5.18 5.11
N THR A 143 6.71 -4.10 4.89
CA THR A 143 6.60 -3.30 3.66
C THR A 143 6.85 -4.14 2.40
N PHE A 144 7.77 -5.10 2.42
CA PHE A 144 8.01 -6.01 1.28
C PHE A 144 6.81 -6.92 1.03
N ASP A 145 6.31 -7.54 2.10
CA ASP A 145 5.17 -8.43 2.07
C ASP A 145 3.91 -7.68 1.62
N ASN A 146 3.72 -6.42 2.04
CA ASN A 146 2.60 -5.60 1.59
C ASN A 146 2.58 -5.46 0.05
N ILE A 147 3.75 -5.26 -0.56
CA ILE A 147 3.89 -5.16 -2.02
C ILE A 147 3.70 -6.53 -2.67
N ILE A 148 4.30 -7.59 -2.13
CA ILE A 148 4.21 -8.96 -2.68
C ILE A 148 2.77 -9.49 -2.63
N GLN A 149 2.09 -9.35 -1.50
CA GLN A 149 0.69 -9.81 -1.36
C GLN A 149 -0.25 -9.00 -2.25
N ALA A 150 -0.03 -7.69 -2.38
CA ALA A 150 -0.80 -6.90 -3.33
C ALA A 150 -0.58 -7.37 -4.78
N LEU A 151 0.66 -7.66 -5.19
CA LEU A 151 0.95 -8.19 -6.53
C LEU A 151 0.34 -9.57 -6.74
N ASN A 152 0.39 -10.47 -5.76
CA ASN A 152 -0.28 -11.77 -5.82
C ASN A 152 -1.79 -11.61 -6.01
N LEU A 153 -2.43 -10.71 -5.26
CA LEU A 153 -3.86 -10.41 -5.39
C LEU A 153 -4.18 -9.86 -6.79
N LEU A 154 -3.37 -8.95 -7.31
CA LEU A 154 -3.55 -8.38 -8.65
C LEU A 154 -3.36 -9.42 -9.77
N ASP A 155 -2.36 -10.29 -9.64
CA ASP A 155 -2.12 -11.41 -10.56
C ASP A 155 -3.32 -12.37 -10.56
N GLN A 156 -3.82 -12.72 -9.38
CA GLN A 156 -5.00 -13.58 -9.23
C GLN A 156 -6.24 -12.94 -9.92
N ARG A 157 -6.48 -11.65 -9.71
CA ARG A 157 -7.60 -10.92 -10.33
C ARG A 157 -7.49 -10.87 -11.85
N ALA A 158 -6.28 -10.74 -12.37
CA ALA A 158 -6.01 -10.73 -13.80
C ALA A 158 -6.12 -12.13 -14.44
N GLY A 159 -6.23 -13.21 -13.64
CA GLY A 159 -6.14 -14.58 -14.12
C GLY A 159 -4.75 -14.94 -14.65
N GLY A 160 -3.70 -14.23 -14.21
CA GLY A 160 -2.36 -14.32 -14.76
C GLY A 160 -1.47 -13.14 -14.37
N TYR A 161 -0.56 -12.73 -15.23
CA TYR A 161 0.37 -11.64 -14.93
C TYR A 161 -0.29 -10.25 -15.08
N TRP A 162 -0.35 -9.48 -14.00
CA TRP A 162 -0.84 -8.09 -14.00
C TRP A 162 0.27 -7.07 -14.33
N SER A 163 -0.03 -6.03 -15.10
CA SER A 163 0.99 -5.05 -15.56
C SER A 163 0.54 -3.58 -15.49
N GLY A 164 -0.47 -3.28 -14.68
CA GLY A 164 -1.05 -1.94 -14.55
C GLY A 164 -0.15 -0.95 -13.78
N ASN A 165 -0.67 0.27 -13.65
CA ASN A 165 -0.07 1.36 -12.88
C ASN A 165 -0.36 1.18 -11.39
N LEU A 166 0.71 0.93 -10.63
CA LEU A 166 0.69 0.76 -9.19
C LEU A 166 1.12 2.07 -8.51
N ALA A 167 0.46 2.43 -7.42
CA ALA A 167 1.01 3.34 -6.43
C ALA A 167 1.05 2.68 -5.07
N VAL A 168 2.10 2.96 -4.29
CA VAL A 168 2.15 2.63 -2.86
C VAL A 168 2.02 3.92 -2.07
N LEU A 169 0.99 4.00 -1.23
CA LEU A 169 0.67 5.16 -0.40
C LEU A 169 1.13 4.90 1.05
N SER A 170 1.89 5.85 1.59
CA SER A 170 2.37 5.82 2.97
C SER A 170 2.70 7.24 3.44
N ALA A 171 3.06 7.39 4.72
CA ALA A 171 3.62 8.64 5.25
C ALA A 171 4.93 9.02 4.53
N ASP A 172 5.17 10.34 4.43
CA ASP A 172 6.29 10.97 3.71
C ASP A 172 7.64 10.34 4.02
N PHE A 173 7.94 10.18 5.31
CA PHE A 173 9.23 9.65 5.75
C PHE A 173 9.44 8.21 5.26
N HIS A 174 8.39 7.39 5.15
CA HIS A 174 8.54 5.99 4.71
C HIS A 174 8.73 5.87 3.19
N GLY A 175 8.46 6.94 2.44
CA GLY A 175 8.48 6.97 0.99
C GLY A 175 9.80 6.53 0.34
N PRO A 176 10.97 7.07 0.76
CA PRO A 176 12.28 6.67 0.22
C PRO A 176 12.53 5.16 0.28
N ARG A 177 12.19 4.52 1.40
CA ARG A 177 12.32 3.07 1.56
C ARG A 177 11.45 2.30 0.57
N ILE A 178 10.18 2.68 0.43
CA ILE A 178 9.28 2.03 -0.53
C ILE A 178 9.80 2.20 -1.96
N LYS A 179 10.33 3.38 -2.30
CA LYS A 179 10.89 3.66 -3.63
C LYS A 179 12.09 2.76 -3.94
N GLU A 180 12.97 2.53 -2.98
CA GLU A 180 14.09 1.59 -3.11
C GLU A 180 13.58 0.16 -3.35
N ILE A 181 12.56 -0.28 -2.59
CA ILE A 181 11.96 -1.62 -2.75
C ILE A 181 11.38 -1.80 -4.16
N LEU A 182 10.56 -0.85 -4.62
CA LEU A 182 9.94 -0.89 -5.95
C LEU A 182 11.00 -0.92 -7.06
N THR A 183 12.09 -0.15 -6.88
CA THR A 183 13.23 -0.13 -7.80
C THR A 183 13.95 -1.47 -7.83
N ALA A 184 14.24 -2.05 -6.66
CA ALA A 184 14.94 -3.33 -6.53
C ALA A 184 14.11 -4.52 -7.04
N PHE A 185 12.78 -4.45 -6.87
CA PHE A 185 11.86 -5.45 -7.42
C PHE A 185 11.63 -5.25 -8.93
N GLY A 186 12.09 -4.15 -9.53
CA GLY A 186 11.95 -3.87 -10.95
C GLY A 186 10.52 -3.55 -11.39
N ILE A 187 9.68 -3.01 -10.50
CA ILE A 187 8.28 -2.71 -10.82
C ILE A 187 8.19 -1.40 -11.63
N LYS A 188 8.21 -1.51 -12.95
CA LYS A 188 8.36 -0.38 -13.89
C LYS A 188 7.22 0.65 -13.82
N ASN A 189 5.98 0.21 -13.76
CA ASN A 189 4.79 1.08 -13.73
C ASN A 189 4.37 1.38 -12.29
N SER A 190 5.32 1.76 -11.42
CA SER A 190 5.04 2.04 -10.02
C SER A 190 5.44 3.44 -9.59
N ARG A 191 4.79 3.95 -8.55
CA ARG A 191 5.17 5.19 -7.87
C ARG A 191 4.90 5.11 -6.37
N VAL A 192 5.50 6.02 -5.64
CA VAL A 192 5.23 6.22 -4.21
C VAL A 192 4.43 7.51 -4.06
N LEU A 193 3.36 7.45 -3.27
CA LEU A 193 2.53 8.60 -2.93
C LEU A 193 2.68 8.92 -1.44
N SER A 194 2.83 10.20 -1.17
CA SER A 194 2.80 10.76 0.18
C SER A 194 1.37 11.00 0.65
N ALA A 195 1.00 10.44 1.79
CA ALA A 195 -0.29 10.71 2.42
C ALA A 195 -0.45 12.19 2.78
N GLU A 196 0.59 12.82 3.31
CA GLU A 196 0.62 14.23 3.70
C GLU A 196 0.41 15.14 2.51
N LYS A 197 1.10 14.89 1.40
CA LYS A 197 0.96 15.70 0.18
C LYS A 197 -0.41 15.52 -0.48
N VAL A 198 -0.96 14.30 -0.47
CA VAL A 198 -2.34 14.06 -0.89
C VAL A 198 -3.31 14.88 -0.03
N LEU A 199 -3.18 14.82 1.30
CA LEU A 199 -4.06 15.56 2.21
C LEU A 199 -3.95 17.08 1.99
N ILE A 200 -2.73 17.61 1.89
CA ILE A 200 -2.48 19.03 1.63
C ILE A 200 -3.10 19.47 0.30
N HIS A 201 -2.94 18.67 -0.76
CA HIS A 201 -3.53 18.93 -2.07
C HIS A 201 -5.05 19.11 -1.99
N TYR A 202 -5.73 18.31 -1.17
CA TYR A 202 -7.18 18.41 -0.94
C TYR A 202 -7.58 19.37 0.19
N GLY A 203 -6.70 20.29 0.58
CA GLY A 203 -7.01 21.42 1.46
C GLY A 203 -6.97 21.11 2.95
N TYR A 204 -6.34 20.01 3.36
CA TYR A 204 -5.96 19.80 4.76
C TYR A 204 -4.76 20.68 5.09
N ARG A 205 -4.68 21.17 6.33
CA ARG A 205 -3.56 21.99 6.75
C ARG A 205 -2.43 21.10 7.26
N GLY A 206 -1.23 21.26 6.69
CA GLY A 206 -0.04 20.48 7.05
C GLY A 206 0.27 20.53 8.55
N ASP A 207 0.15 21.70 9.17
CA ASP A 207 0.39 21.95 10.61
C ASP A 207 -0.62 21.26 11.55
N ARG A 208 -1.61 20.55 11.00
CA ARG A 208 -2.67 19.86 11.76
C ARG A 208 -2.86 18.41 11.35
N LEU A 209 -2.01 17.87 10.47
CA LEU A 209 -2.08 16.46 10.08
C LEU A 209 -1.76 15.56 11.28
N TYR A 210 -0.83 16.02 12.12
CA TYR A 210 -0.41 15.38 13.35
C TYR A 210 -0.72 16.35 14.52
N PRO A 211 -1.83 16.16 15.25
CA PRO A 211 -2.17 17.04 16.36
C PRO A 211 -1.12 16.97 17.48
N ALA A 212 -0.78 18.11 18.07
CA ALA A 212 0.12 18.15 19.23
C ALA A 212 -0.51 17.45 20.45
N GLY A 213 0.26 16.62 21.15
CA GLY A 213 -0.16 15.90 22.36
C GLY A 213 0.05 14.39 22.29
N ASP A 214 -0.20 13.70 23.40
CA ASP A 214 -0.04 12.25 23.50
C ASP A 214 -1.09 11.50 22.66
N PHE A 215 -0.60 10.61 21.78
CA PHE A 215 -1.41 9.74 20.93
C PHE A 215 -1.77 8.42 21.62
N GLY A 216 -1.90 8.40 22.95
CA GLY A 216 -2.18 7.19 23.73
C GLY A 216 -0.99 6.24 23.86
N TYR A 217 0.22 6.74 23.63
CA TYR A 217 1.49 6.01 23.81
C TYR A 217 2.32 6.56 24.98
N GLY A 218 1.82 7.56 25.71
CA GLY A 218 2.63 8.34 26.64
C GLY A 218 3.61 9.27 25.93
N LYS A 219 3.41 9.54 24.63
CA LYS A 219 4.34 10.25 23.75
C LYS A 219 3.61 11.10 22.71
N SER A 220 4.13 12.30 22.47
CA SER A 220 3.79 13.17 21.35
C SER A 220 4.18 12.57 20.00
N TYR A 221 3.71 13.16 18.91
CA TYR A 221 4.15 12.80 17.56
C TYR A 221 5.66 12.94 17.44
N GLU A 222 6.20 14.05 17.93
CA GLU A 222 7.62 14.37 17.89
C GLU A 222 8.44 13.35 18.70
N GLU A 223 7.99 12.99 19.90
CA GLU A 223 8.63 11.93 20.70
C GLU A 223 8.48 10.54 20.07
N PHE A 224 7.35 10.26 19.42
CA PHE A 224 7.15 9.01 18.68
C PHE A 224 8.09 8.95 17.47
N GLU A 225 8.28 10.05 16.75
CA GLU A 225 9.27 10.14 15.68
C GLU A 225 10.69 10.00 16.22
N GLU A 226 11.05 10.72 17.27
CA GLU A 226 12.38 10.61 17.84
C GLU A 226 12.66 9.23 18.44
N ASP A 227 11.68 8.51 18.98
CA ASP A 227 11.93 7.20 19.60
C ASP A 227 11.83 6.03 18.62
N VAL A 228 10.85 6.06 17.69
CA VAL A 228 10.66 5.00 16.71
C VAL A 228 11.55 5.21 15.48
N TYR A 229 11.89 6.47 15.18
CA TYR A 229 12.54 6.86 13.93
C TYR A 229 13.92 7.51 14.08
N ARG A 230 14.47 7.66 15.29
CA ARG A 230 15.90 7.91 15.49
C ARG A 230 16.69 6.68 15.01
N GLY A 231 17.25 6.81 13.79
CA GLY A 231 17.84 5.70 13.05
C GLY A 231 16.97 5.16 11.92
N GLN A 232 16.02 5.94 11.38
CA GLN A 232 15.32 5.63 10.10
C GLN A 232 16.03 5.99 8.80
N PRO A 233 16.94 6.99 8.74
CA PRO A 233 17.76 7.19 7.52
C PRO A 233 18.45 5.90 7.08
N ALA A 234 18.81 5.18 8.12
CA ALA A 234 19.21 3.83 8.17
C ALA A 234 18.25 2.81 7.45
N GLY A 235 16.93 2.86 7.64
CA GLY A 235 15.98 1.91 7.01
C GLY A 235 16.02 1.75 5.48
N LEU A 236 16.68 2.65 4.74
CA LEU A 236 17.01 2.50 3.30
C LEU A 236 17.90 1.27 3.06
N GLU A 237 18.98 1.12 3.81
CA GLU A 237 19.88 -0.03 3.69
C GLU A 237 19.25 -1.33 4.22
N ASN A 238 18.02 -1.34 4.72
CA ASN A 238 17.42 -2.59 5.22
C ASN A 238 17.32 -3.69 4.15
N LEU A 239 17.11 -3.32 2.88
CA LEU A 239 17.17 -4.24 1.74
C LEU A 239 18.59 -4.82 1.56
N GLN A 240 19.61 -4.03 1.90
CA GLN A 240 21.04 -4.32 1.72
C GLN A 240 21.62 -5.10 2.90
N ASP A 241 21.23 -4.74 4.12
CA ASP A 241 21.65 -5.32 5.40
C ASP A 241 20.96 -6.66 5.69
N ASN A 242 19.76 -6.89 5.14
CA ASN A 242 18.96 -8.08 5.41
C ASN A 242 18.53 -8.82 4.12
N PRO A 243 19.48 -9.27 3.26
CA PRO A 243 19.16 -9.96 2.02
C PRO A 243 18.44 -11.30 2.28
N SER A 244 18.76 -12.01 3.36
CA SER A 244 18.07 -13.23 3.78
C SER A 244 16.57 -13.00 4.03
N TYR A 245 16.21 -11.85 4.59
CA TYR A 245 14.82 -11.49 4.86
C TYR A 245 14.01 -11.27 3.60
N VAL A 246 14.56 -10.48 2.67
CA VAL A 246 13.93 -10.18 1.38
C VAL A 246 13.76 -11.47 0.57
N THR A 247 14.76 -12.35 0.63
CA THR A 247 14.76 -13.63 -0.06
C THR A 247 13.68 -14.58 0.47
N PHE A 248 13.48 -14.63 1.79
CA PHE A 248 12.37 -15.39 2.40
C PHE A 248 11.01 -14.88 1.90
N GLU A 249 10.84 -13.56 1.80
CA GLU A 249 9.60 -12.95 1.32
C GLU A 249 9.31 -13.27 -0.16
N LEU A 250 10.34 -13.38 -1.02
CA LEU A 250 10.17 -13.76 -2.43
C LEU A 250 9.47 -15.11 -2.61
N ALA A 251 9.69 -16.05 -1.70
CA ALA A 251 9.05 -17.37 -1.79
C ALA A 251 7.51 -17.30 -1.72
N LYS A 252 6.96 -16.19 -1.22
CA LYS A 252 5.51 -15.95 -1.16
C LYS A 252 4.92 -15.54 -2.51
N ILE A 253 5.73 -15.24 -3.53
CA ILE A 253 5.25 -14.86 -4.86
C ILE A 253 4.65 -16.08 -5.56
N GLN A 254 3.36 -16.01 -5.88
CA GLN A 254 2.61 -17.14 -6.44
C GLN A 254 2.82 -17.31 -7.95
N SER A 255 2.95 -16.22 -8.70
CA SER A 255 3.18 -16.26 -10.14
C SER A 255 4.65 -16.61 -10.45
N ASN A 256 4.90 -17.67 -11.21
CA ASN A 256 6.24 -18.07 -11.64
C ASN A 256 6.95 -16.95 -12.41
N ARG A 257 6.21 -16.30 -13.32
CA ARG A 257 6.71 -15.16 -14.08
C ARG A 257 7.08 -13.98 -13.17
N ARG A 258 6.23 -13.66 -12.19
CA ARG A 258 6.49 -12.59 -11.22
C ARG A 258 7.71 -12.89 -10.36
N LEU A 259 7.80 -14.13 -9.85
CA LEU A 259 8.91 -14.59 -9.03
C LEU A 259 10.21 -14.43 -9.80
N GLN A 260 10.23 -14.89 -11.06
CA GLN A 260 11.38 -14.74 -11.94
C GLN A 260 11.79 -13.28 -12.12
N GLU A 261 10.86 -12.42 -12.55
CA GLU A 261 11.17 -11.02 -12.83
C GLU A 261 11.71 -10.30 -11.58
N ILE A 262 11.06 -10.47 -10.42
CA ILE A 262 11.51 -9.84 -9.18
C ILE A 262 12.87 -10.40 -8.74
N ALA A 263 13.08 -11.71 -8.81
CA ALA A 263 14.33 -12.32 -8.38
C ALA A 263 15.52 -11.93 -9.29
N THR A 264 15.32 -11.87 -10.61
CA THR A 264 16.35 -11.39 -11.55
C THR A 264 16.68 -9.92 -11.31
N ASN A 265 15.67 -9.06 -11.05
CA ASN A 265 15.92 -7.65 -10.74
C ASN A 265 16.66 -7.47 -9.41
N LEU A 266 16.31 -8.25 -8.38
CA LEU A 266 17.03 -8.25 -7.11
C LEU A 266 18.48 -8.73 -7.26
N LYS A 267 18.72 -9.78 -8.06
CA LYS A 267 20.07 -10.24 -8.41
C LYS A 267 20.90 -9.11 -9.00
N ALA A 268 20.35 -8.38 -9.97
CA ALA A 268 21.02 -7.23 -10.59
C ALA A 268 21.22 -6.06 -9.60
N TYR A 269 20.24 -5.79 -8.74
CA TYR A 269 20.33 -4.77 -7.70
C TYR A 269 21.48 -5.05 -6.72
N TYR A 270 21.54 -6.26 -6.18
CA TYR A 270 22.58 -6.68 -5.24
C TYR A 270 23.96 -6.73 -5.88
N ALA A 271 24.09 -7.21 -7.12
CA ALA A 271 25.35 -7.16 -7.85
C ALA A 271 25.86 -5.72 -8.03
N LYS A 272 24.98 -4.78 -8.41
CA LYS A 272 25.34 -3.36 -8.57
C LYS A 272 25.80 -2.71 -7.26
N LYS A 273 25.24 -3.13 -6.15
CA LYS A 273 25.52 -2.61 -4.80
C LYS A 273 26.64 -3.37 -4.07
N ASN A 274 27.26 -4.36 -4.71
CA ASN A 274 28.29 -5.22 -4.11
C ASN A 274 27.79 -5.95 -2.84
N ILE A 275 26.53 -6.34 -2.82
CA ILE A 275 25.91 -7.06 -1.69
C ILE A 275 26.03 -8.56 -1.96
N PRO A 276 26.55 -9.36 -1.00
CA PRO A 276 26.62 -10.80 -1.15
C PRO A 276 25.23 -11.40 -1.40
N LEU A 277 25.11 -12.11 -2.52
CA LEU A 277 23.90 -12.81 -2.89
C LEU A 277 23.84 -14.18 -2.21
N PRO A 278 22.68 -14.59 -1.66
CA PRO A 278 22.47 -15.98 -1.31
C PRO A 278 22.68 -16.89 -2.53
N GLN A 279 23.26 -18.08 -2.33
CA GLN A 279 23.52 -19.05 -3.41
C GLN A 279 22.27 -19.36 -4.25
N ALA A 280 21.08 -19.30 -3.63
CA ALA A 280 19.79 -19.49 -4.29
C ALA A 280 19.55 -18.59 -5.52
N TYR A 281 20.26 -17.46 -5.66
CA TYR A 281 20.15 -16.57 -6.83
C TYR A 281 21.02 -16.98 -8.02
N GLU A 282 21.99 -17.88 -7.85
CA GLU A 282 22.90 -18.29 -8.92
C GLU A 282 22.17 -19.02 -10.04
N GLU A 283 21.24 -19.90 -9.66
CA GLU A 283 20.50 -20.79 -10.56
C GLU A 283 19.30 -20.14 -11.25
N ILE A 284 18.92 -18.93 -10.80
CA ILE A 284 17.77 -18.21 -11.37
C ILE A 284 18.11 -17.77 -12.80
N PRO A 285 17.28 -18.16 -13.81
CA PRO A 285 17.50 -17.75 -15.19
C PRO A 285 17.52 -16.23 -15.36
N LEU A 286 17.97 -15.73 -16.51
CA LEU A 286 17.89 -14.29 -16.81
C LEU A 286 16.51 -13.88 -17.35
N GLU A 287 15.80 -14.82 -17.97
CA GLU A 287 14.49 -14.61 -18.57
C GLU A 287 13.50 -15.67 -18.09
N TYR A 288 12.20 -15.43 -18.25
CA TYR A 288 11.18 -16.40 -17.86
C TYR A 288 11.29 -17.69 -18.67
N ASN A 289 11.33 -18.83 -17.96
CA ASN A 289 11.46 -20.15 -18.55
C ASN A 289 10.45 -21.09 -17.89
N ASP A 290 9.44 -21.53 -18.64
CA ASP A 290 8.37 -22.40 -18.14
C ASP A 290 8.82 -23.82 -17.75
N GLN A 291 10.02 -24.23 -18.17
CA GLN A 291 10.64 -25.50 -17.79
C GLN A 291 11.48 -25.41 -16.50
N PHE A 292 11.69 -24.21 -15.97
CA PHE A 292 12.44 -24.03 -14.73
C PHE A 292 11.57 -24.44 -13.53
N ASP A 293 12.16 -25.17 -12.57
CA ASP A 293 11.45 -25.66 -11.39
C ASP A 293 11.28 -24.54 -10.34
N TYR A 294 10.26 -23.71 -10.55
CA TYR A 294 9.93 -22.61 -9.65
C TYR A 294 9.43 -23.08 -8.28
N GLU A 295 8.85 -24.27 -8.16
CA GLU A 295 8.43 -24.82 -6.88
C GLU A 295 9.64 -25.25 -6.04
N PHE A 296 10.64 -25.84 -6.68
CA PHE A 296 11.93 -26.08 -6.05
C PHE A 296 12.59 -24.77 -5.59
N LEU A 297 12.61 -23.74 -6.45
CA LEU A 297 13.15 -22.42 -6.07
C LEU A 297 12.42 -21.85 -4.85
N ARG A 298 11.08 -21.79 -4.84
CA ARG A 298 10.31 -21.30 -3.67
C ARG A 298 10.66 -22.08 -2.40
N SER A 299 10.70 -23.40 -2.51
CA SER A 299 11.03 -24.29 -1.38
C SER A 299 12.43 -24.03 -0.84
N HIS A 300 13.41 -23.80 -1.73
CA HIS A 300 14.78 -23.49 -1.36
C HIS A 300 14.92 -22.10 -0.72
N LEU A 301 14.24 -21.08 -1.27
CA LEU A 301 14.20 -19.72 -0.70
C LEU A 301 13.62 -19.72 0.73
N LEU A 302 12.61 -20.56 1.02
CA LEU A 302 12.04 -20.71 2.37
C LEU A 302 12.99 -21.34 3.39
N GLN A 303 13.99 -22.11 2.93
CA GLN A 303 14.93 -22.82 3.82
C GLN A 303 16.13 -21.96 4.24
N ILE A 304 16.31 -20.78 3.64
CA ILE A 304 17.40 -19.88 3.99
C ILE A 304 17.25 -19.47 5.45
N GLN A 305 18.28 -19.76 6.26
CA GLN A 305 18.28 -19.39 7.66
C GLN A 305 18.15 -17.88 7.81
N PHE A 306 17.15 -17.48 8.59
CA PHE A 306 16.89 -16.08 8.86
C PHE A 306 17.98 -15.50 9.77
N SER A 307 18.86 -14.68 9.21
CA SER A 307 19.74 -13.80 9.97
C SER A 307 19.23 -12.37 9.85
N LYS A 308 18.51 -11.89 10.87
CA LYS A 308 18.28 -10.45 11.01
C LYS A 308 19.57 -9.83 11.54
N HIS A 309 20.26 -9.08 10.70
CA HIS A 309 21.43 -8.34 11.15
C HIS A 309 20.98 -7.07 11.87
N GLY A 310 21.77 -6.68 12.87
CA GLY A 310 21.65 -5.36 13.46
C GLY A 310 21.76 -4.33 12.34
N TYR A 311 20.87 -3.36 12.40
CA TYR A 311 20.79 -2.32 11.39
C TYR A 311 22.02 -1.39 11.53
N ASN A 312 22.84 -1.22 10.47
CA ASN A 312 24.12 -0.51 10.58
C ASN A 312 24.07 0.93 10.07
N GLY A 313 23.55 1.21 8.87
CA GLY A 313 23.23 2.58 8.40
C GLY A 313 24.31 3.59 8.40
N GLU A 314 25.51 3.12 8.10
CA GLU A 314 26.69 3.95 8.11
C GLU A 314 26.56 5.10 7.09
N GLU A 315 25.91 4.90 5.95
CA GLU A 315 25.68 5.96 4.94
C GLU A 315 24.79 7.09 5.46
N TYR A 316 23.85 6.78 6.36
CA TYR A 316 22.85 7.74 6.81
C TYR A 316 22.94 8.09 8.31
N LYS A 317 24.06 7.74 8.96
CA LYS A 317 24.40 8.17 10.32
C LYS A 317 24.92 9.62 10.31
N GLY A 318 24.67 10.34 11.40
CA GLY A 318 25.10 11.73 11.57
C GLY A 318 24.21 12.75 10.83
N GLU A 319 24.54 14.04 11.00
CA GLU A 319 23.72 15.15 10.50
C GLU A 319 23.56 15.13 8.97
N ASP A 320 24.64 14.80 8.24
CA ASP A 320 24.63 14.73 6.78
C ASP A 320 23.75 13.60 6.25
N GLY A 321 23.80 12.43 6.89
CA GLY A 321 22.94 11.29 6.56
C GLY A 321 21.45 11.57 6.78
N VAL A 322 21.12 12.22 7.91
CA VAL A 322 19.75 12.68 8.21
C VAL A 322 19.29 13.71 7.19
N LYS A 323 20.16 14.66 6.82
CA LYS A 323 19.85 15.67 5.80
C LYS A 323 19.59 15.02 4.44
N HIS A 324 20.43 14.09 4.01
CA HIS A 324 20.26 13.38 2.75
C HIS A 324 18.92 12.62 2.70
N TYR A 325 18.57 11.92 3.78
CA TYR A 325 17.28 11.23 3.86
C TYR A 325 16.08 12.19 3.77
N ARG A 326 16.15 13.35 4.43
CA ARG A 326 15.10 14.38 4.32
C ARG A 326 14.96 14.91 2.89
N GLU A 327 16.06 15.01 2.15
CA GLU A 327 16.03 15.38 0.73
C GLU A 327 15.32 14.31 -0.12
N LEU A 328 15.56 13.02 0.16
CA LEU A 328 14.86 11.91 -0.50
C LEU A 328 13.35 11.92 -0.20
N ALA A 329 12.97 12.11 1.07
CA ALA A 329 11.56 12.22 1.47
C ALA A 329 10.89 13.44 0.80
N ALA A 330 11.57 14.58 0.78
CA ALA A 330 11.08 15.77 0.09
C ALA A 330 10.91 15.55 -1.43
N MET A 331 11.77 14.73 -2.05
CA MET A 331 11.64 14.36 -3.47
C MET A 331 10.36 13.54 -3.70
N VAL A 332 10.07 12.54 -2.87
CA VAL A 332 8.81 11.77 -2.95
C VAL A 332 7.59 12.70 -2.78
N GLY A 333 7.67 13.66 -1.85
CA GLY A 333 6.64 14.66 -1.67
C GLY A 333 6.41 15.51 -2.93
N LYS A 334 7.48 16.03 -3.55
CA LYS A 334 7.40 16.80 -4.80
C LYS A 334 6.85 15.98 -5.96
N GLU A 335 7.27 14.71 -6.09
CA GLU A 335 6.75 13.79 -7.12
C GLU A 335 5.24 13.54 -6.93
N THR A 336 4.78 13.42 -5.67
CA THR A 336 3.36 13.30 -5.34
C THR A 336 2.60 14.57 -5.73
N GLU A 337 3.10 15.75 -5.36
CA GLU A 337 2.50 17.04 -5.72
C GLU A 337 2.40 17.20 -7.23
N ALA A 338 3.47 16.92 -7.97
CA ALA A 338 3.52 16.99 -9.43
C ALA A 338 2.52 16.04 -10.09
N PHE A 339 2.36 14.82 -9.56
CA PHE A 339 1.38 13.86 -10.04
C PHE A 339 -0.07 14.33 -9.86
N LEU A 340 -0.37 14.99 -8.73
CA LEU A 340 -1.72 15.46 -8.41
C LEU A 340 -2.07 16.77 -9.13
N GLN A 341 -1.10 17.48 -9.71
CA GLN A 341 -1.42 18.66 -10.53
C GLN A 341 -2.21 18.21 -11.78
N PRO A 342 -3.27 18.94 -12.17
CA PRO A 342 -3.93 18.69 -13.44
C PRO A 342 -2.91 18.80 -14.58
N ALA A 343 -2.94 17.85 -15.51
CA ALA A 343 -2.10 17.90 -16.69
C ALA A 343 -2.29 19.27 -17.38
N PRO A 344 -1.21 19.97 -17.80
CA PRO A 344 -1.35 21.22 -18.52
C PRO A 344 -2.25 20.96 -19.73
N SER A 345 -3.30 21.75 -19.87
CA SER A 345 -4.19 21.73 -21.02
C SER A 345 -3.34 21.94 -22.28
N LEU A 346 -3.21 20.89 -23.09
CA LEU A 346 -2.60 20.94 -24.43
C LEU A 346 -3.51 21.64 -25.42
#